data_AF-A0A7W0DSG4-F1
#
_entry.id   AF-A0A7W0DSG4-F1
#
_cell.length_a   1.000
_cell.length_b   1.000
_cell.length_c   1.000
_cell.angle_alpha   90.00
_cell.angle_beta   90.00
_cell.angle_gamma   90.00
#
_symmetry.space_group_name_H-M   'P 1'
#
loop_
_entity.id
_entity.type
_entity.pdbx_description
1 polymer ?
#
loop_
_entity_poly.entity_id
_entity_poly.type
_entity_poly.pdbx_seq_one_letter_code
_entity_poly.pdbx_strand_id
1 'polypeptide(L)'
;MDLESIADELYGLHPTQFVEARAIRGAEARRAGKAKLAAEIAALRRPTLSAWASNLLVRSEPVQVARLLRLGEGLRQAHQDLARERLKRLSRQQHTLVGVLSRQARTLAAEAGHPIGEAAQRKIEQTLHTVLTDPAAAQEWASGRLVNALVAPVGFTAAAVADVPVRPALTAHSARRRKTPPGPDLHVISPKTAREKRLEDDRRRKLAQANREAEAAEQHARRREEEHQKAQADVERAEASLHELEERATELARQLHATAELRRRVRTELDNARHRATQTAPAARHARRAAQTALARLERLET
;
A
#
# COMPACT_ATOMS: atom_id res chain seq x y z
N MET A 1 9.29 -25.22 -26.55
CA MET A 1 8.17 -24.68 -25.76
C MET A 1 7.78 -25.73 -24.74
N ASP A 2 8.07 -25.44 -23.49
CA ASP A 2 7.75 -26.21 -22.29
C ASP A 2 6.55 -25.59 -21.57
N LEU A 3 6.12 -26.21 -20.47
CA LEU A 3 4.96 -25.74 -19.69
C LEU A 3 5.22 -24.37 -19.04
N GLU A 4 6.44 -24.12 -18.56
CA GLU A 4 6.78 -22.91 -17.82
C GLU A 4 6.69 -21.66 -18.72
N SER A 5 7.28 -21.73 -19.91
CA SER A 5 7.19 -20.63 -20.89
C SER A 5 5.74 -20.33 -21.29
N ILE A 6 4.90 -21.37 -21.44
CA ILE A 6 3.48 -21.20 -21.75
C ILE A 6 2.74 -20.58 -20.57
N ALA A 7 3.01 -21.06 -19.35
CA ALA A 7 2.39 -20.51 -18.15
C ALA A 7 2.77 -19.03 -17.97
N ASP A 8 4.02 -18.66 -18.24
CA ASP A 8 4.47 -17.27 -18.16
C ASP A 8 3.78 -16.35 -19.16
N GLU A 9 3.57 -16.82 -20.39
CA GLU A 9 2.77 -16.09 -21.37
C GLU A 9 1.32 -15.96 -20.90
N LEU A 10 0.68 -17.08 -20.53
CA LEU A 10 -0.73 -17.12 -20.17
C LEU A 10 -1.04 -16.25 -18.95
N TYR A 11 -0.24 -16.34 -17.87
CA TYR A 11 -0.48 -15.55 -16.66
C TYR A 11 -0.15 -14.05 -16.79
N GLY A 12 0.46 -13.63 -17.90
CA GLY A 12 0.55 -12.22 -18.28
C GLY A 12 -0.73 -11.65 -18.91
N LEU A 13 -1.61 -12.52 -19.43
CA LEU A 13 -2.85 -12.11 -20.09
C LEU A 13 -3.97 -11.85 -19.09
N HIS A 14 -4.88 -10.95 -19.46
CA HIS A 14 -6.08 -10.68 -18.66
C HIS A 14 -6.92 -11.96 -18.47
N PRO A 15 -7.61 -12.18 -17.33
CA PRO A 15 -8.35 -13.41 -17.07
C PRO A 15 -9.33 -13.87 -18.16
N THR A 16 -9.90 -12.94 -18.94
CA THR A 16 -10.76 -13.29 -20.10
C THR A 16 -9.95 -13.86 -21.26
N GLN A 17 -8.82 -13.22 -21.61
CA GLN A 17 -7.90 -13.65 -22.66
C GLN A 17 -7.15 -14.94 -22.29
N PHE A 18 -6.88 -15.14 -21.00
CA PHE A 18 -6.24 -16.35 -20.49
C PHE A 18 -6.95 -17.63 -20.96
N VAL A 19 -8.28 -17.64 -20.90
CA VAL A 19 -9.07 -18.85 -21.22
C VAL A 19 -8.95 -19.20 -22.69
N GLU A 20 -9.03 -18.18 -23.56
CA GLU A 20 -8.90 -18.33 -25.00
C GLU A 20 -7.49 -18.76 -25.40
N ALA A 21 -6.47 -18.04 -24.92
CA ALA A 21 -5.07 -18.37 -25.19
C ALA A 21 -4.69 -19.77 -24.68
N ARG A 22 -5.18 -20.18 -23.50
CA ARG A 22 -4.96 -21.53 -22.95
C ARG A 22 -5.55 -22.61 -23.88
N ALA A 23 -6.72 -22.36 -24.45
CA ALA A 23 -7.34 -23.29 -25.39
C ALA A 23 -6.52 -23.41 -26.69
N ILE A 24 -6.02 -22.29 -27.22
CA ILE A 24 -5.15 -22.25 -28.40
C ILE A 24 -3.86 -23.03 -28.14
N ARG A 25 -3.14 -22.70 -27.05
CA ARG A 25 -1.88 -23.38 -26.66
C ARG A 25 -2.09 -24.88 -26.42
N GLY A 26 -3.20 -25.26 -25.79
CA GLY A 26 -3.57 -26.67 -25.62
C GLY A 26 -3.80 -27.40 -26.94
N ALA A 27 -4.47 -26.76 -27.90
CA ALA A 27 -4.69 -27.33 -29.24
C ALA A 27 -3.39 -27.45 -30.04
N GLU A 28 -2.50 -26.45 -29.97
CA GLU A 28 -1.17 -26.50 -30.58
C GLU A 28 -0.33 -27.65 -30.03
N ALA A 29 -0.30 -27.83 -28.70
CA ALA A 29 0.41 -28.94 -28.06
C ALA A 29 -0.12 -30.31 -28.50
N ARG A 30 -1.45 -30.46 -28.66
CA ARG A 30 -2.04 -31.70 -29.20
C ARG A 30 -1.63 -31.95 -30.66
N ARG A 31 -1.69 -30.92 -31.52
CA ARG A 31 -1.27 -31.03 -32.93
C ARG A 31 0.21 -31.39 -33.06
N ALA A 32 1.03 -30.95 -32.10
CA ALA A 32 2.45 -31.28 -32.02
C ALA A 32 2.73 -32.67 -31.39
N GLY A 33 1.71 -33.49 -31.13
CA GLY A 33 1.86 -34.82 -30.53
C GLY A 33 2.21 -34.83 -29.03
N LYS A 34 2.15 -33.68 -28.35
CA LYS A 34 2.54 -33.52 -26.94
C LYS A 34 1.32 -33.63 -26.02
N ALA A 35 0.72 -34.82 -25.94
CA ALA A 35 -0.51 -35.04 -25.18
C ALA A 35 -0.38 -34.69 -23.68
N LYS A 36 0.75 -35.03 -23.05
CA LYS A 36 1.02 -34.69 -21.64
C LYS A 36 1.06 -33.17 -21.42
N LEU A 37 1.81 -32.45 -22.25
CA LEU A 37 1.90 -30.98 -22.18
C LEU A 37 0.53 -30.33 -22.40
N ALA A 38 -0.28 -30.84 -23.33
CA ALA A 38 -1.63 -30.34 -23.55
C ALA A 38 -2.55 -30.53 -22.33
N ALA A 39 -2.40 -31.63 -21.60
CA ALA A 39 -3.15 -31.88 -20.36
C ALA A 39 -2.70 -30.92 -19.24
N GLU A 40 -1.40 -30.70 -19.11
CA GLU A 40 -0.83 -29.75 -18.14
C GLU A 40 -1.28 -28.31 -18.42
N ILE A 41 -1.29 -27.87 -19.69
CA ILE A 41 -1.82 -26.55 -20.10
C ILE A 41 -3.31 -26.44 -19.74
N ALA A 42 -4.10 -27.49 -19.99
CA ALA A 42 -5.52 -27.50 -19.66
C ALA A 42 -5.79 -27.41 -18.15
N ALA A 43 -4.88 -27.93 -17.32
CA ALA A 43 -4.95 -27.88 -15.87
C ALA A 43 -4.64 -26.49 -15.28
N LEU A 44 -3.98 -25.59 -16.03
CA LEU A 44 -3.69 -24.23 -15.58
C LEU A 44 -4.98 -23.47 -15.27
N ARG A 45 -5.13 -22.98 -14.04
CA ARG A 45 -6.35 -22.31 -13.59
C ARG A 45 -6.33 -20.84 -13.97
N ARG A 46 -7.50 -20.32 -14.33
CA ARG A 46 -7.71 -18.89 -14.63
C ARG A 46 -7.39 -18.04 -13.40
N PRO A 47 -6.54 -17.01 -13.51
CA PRO A 47 -6.27 -16.12 -12.39
C PRO A 47 -7.48 -15.25 -12.06
N THR A 48 -7.66 -14.91 -10.79
CA THR A 48 -8.57 -13.84 -10.36
C THR A 48 -8.04 -12.47 -10.80
N LEU A 49 -8.91 -11.46 -10.86
CA LEU A 49 -8.50 -10.11 -11.30
C LEU A 49 -7.38 -9.51 -10.41
N SER A 50 -7.45 -9.69 -9.09
CA SER A 50 -6.41 -9.25 -8.16
C SER A 50 -5.10 -10.04 -8.30
N ALA A 51 -5.17 -11.34 -8.62
CA ALA A 51 -3.99 -12.16 -8.86
C ALA A 51 -3.31 -11.78 -10.18
N TRP A 52 -4.09 -11.55 -11.25
CA TRP A 52 -3.57 -11.06 -12.52
C TRP A 52 -2.88 -9.70 -12.37
N ALA A 53 -3.49 -8.73 -11.69
CA ALA A 53 -2.85 -7.43 -11.45
C ALA A 53 -1.56 -7.56 -10.62
N SER A 54 -1.50 -8.53 -9.69
CA SER A 54 -0.27 -8.84 -8.94
C SER A 54 0.79 -9.48 -9.84
N ASN A 55 0.42 -10.37 -10.76
CA ASN A 55 1.33 -10.97 -11.74
C ASN A 55 1.87 -9.91 -12.70
N LEU A 56 1.03 -8.97 -13.13
CA LEU A 56 1.42 -7.84 -13.97
C LEU A 56 2.45 -6.96 -13.26
N LEU A 57 2.23 -6.63 -11.98
CA LEU A 57 3.21 -5.91 -11.17
C LEU A 57 4.56 -6.64 -11.12
N VAL A 58 4.55 -7.97 -10.93
CA VAL A 58 5.77 -8.77 -10.84
C VAL A 58 6.57 -8.72 -12.14
N ARG A 59 5.88 -8.73 -13.29
CA ARG A 59 6.47 -8.71 -14.63
C ARG A 59 6.97 -7.33 -15.03
N SER A 60 6.24 -6.28 -14.67
CA SER A 60 6.58 -4.89 -15.06
C SER A 60 7.61 -4.24 -14.13
N GLU A 61 7.67 -4.64 -12.86
CA GLU A 61 8.46 -3.94 -11.82
C GLU A 61 9.43 -4.87 -11.06
N PRO A 62 10.35 -5.57 -11.74
CA PRO A 62 11.22 -6.58 -11.09
C PRO A 62 12.12 -6.01 -10.00
N VAL A 63 12.56 -4.75 -10.13
CA VAL A 63 13.36 -4.05 -9.11
C VAL A 63 12.57 -3.87 -7.82
N GLN A 64 11.29 -3.53 -7.94
CA GLN A 64 10.41 -3.28 -6.82
C GLN A 64 9.97 -4.58 -6.14
N VAL A 65 9.76 -5.65 -6.92
CA VAL A 65 9.59 -7.02 -6.41
C VAL A 65 10.77 -7.40 -5.52
N ALA A 66 11.99 -7.29 -6.04
CA ALA A 66 13.20 -7.61 -5.28
C ALA A 66 13.33 -6.77 -3.99
N ARG A 67 12.91 -5.50 -4.03
CA ARG A 67 12.87 -4.63 -2.86
C ARG A 67 11.88 -5.12 -1.80
N LEU A 68 10.68 -5.53 -2.19
CA LEU A 68 9.67 -6.08 -1.26
C LEU A 68 10.15 -7.39 -0.64
N LEU A 69 10.73 -8.29 -1.44
CA LEU A 69 11.28 -9.56 -0.96
C LEU A 69 12.39 -9.36 0.08
N ARG A 70 13.33 -8.44 -0.18
CA ARG A 70 14.37 -8.08 0.80
C ARG A 70 13.81 -7.48 2.07
N LEU A 71 12.74 -6.67 1.96
CA LEU A 71 12.07 -6.11 3.13
C LEU A 71 11.42 -7.20 3.98
N GLY A 72 10.73 -8.17 3.36
CA GLY A 72 10.14 -9.31 4.06
C GLY A 72 11.18 -10.14 4.79
N GLU A 73 12.32 -10.41 4.15
CA GLU A 73 13.45 -11.09 4.79
C GLU A 73 13.99 -10.31 5.99
N GLY A 74 14.22 -9.01 5.82
CA GLY A 74 14.68 -8.15 6.91
C GLY A 74 13.70 -8.08 8.09
N LEU A 75 12.40 -8.11 7.83
CA LEU A 75 11.36 -8.14 8.87
C LEU A 75 11.40 -9.44 9.64
N ARG A 76 11.46 -10.59 8.96
CA ARG A 76 11.53 -11.91 9.60
C ARG A 76 12.81 -12.06 10.44
N GLN A 77 13.95 -11.63 9.92
CA GLN A 77 15.22 -11.60 10.68
C GLN A 77 15.12 -10.70 11.91
N ALA A 78 14.58 -9.48 11.76
CA ALA A 78 14.43 -8.57 12.90
C ALA A 78 13.45 -9.11 13.97
N HIS A 79 12.45 -9.91 13.57
CA HIS A 79 11.57 -10.63 14.49
C HIS A 79 12.30 -11.74 15.24
N GLN A 80 13.14 -12.54 14.55
CA GLN A 80 13.96 -13.59 15.16
C GLN A 80 14.99 -12.99 16.15
N ASP A 81 15.60 -11.87 15.79
CA ASP A 81 16.60 -11.17 16.61
C ASP A 81 16.00 -10.31 17.74
N LEU A 82 14.66 -10.22 17.84
CA LEU A 82 13.92 -9.35 18.77
C LEU A 82 14.36 -7.87 18.71
N ALA A 83 14.79 -7.40 17.53
CA ALA A 83 15.38 -6.08 17.32
C ALA A 83 14.31 -4.98 17.17
N ARG A 84 13.75 -4.50 18.30
CA ARG A 84 12.60 -3.56 18.37
C ARG A 84 12.73 -2.31 17.48
N GLU A 85 13.87 -1.62 17.52
CA GLU A 85 14.08 -0.41 16.71
C GLU A 85 14.17 -0.72 15.21
N ARG A 86 14.78 -1.85 14.85
CA ARG A 86 14.85 -2.33 13.47
C ARG A 86 13.46 -2.71 12.97
N LEU A 87 12.65 -3.39 13.79
CA LEU A 87 11.25 -3.69 13.49
C LEU A 87 10.45 -2.41 13.24
N LYS A 88 10.52 -1.43 14.14
CA LYS A 88 9.79 -0.16 13.98
C LYS A 88 10.13 0.55 12.67
N ARG A 89 11.41 0.58 12.28
CA ARG A 89 11.86 1.16 11.01
C ARG A 89 11.35 0.37 9.80
N LEU A 90 11.48 -0.95 9.81
CA LEU A 90 11.07 -1.81 8.70
C LEU A 90 9.54 -1.84 8.53
N SER A 91 8.77 -1.79 9.62
CA SER A 91 7.30 -1.71 9.58
C SER A 91 6.80 -0.43 8.91
N ARG A 92 7.48 0.71 9.14
CA ARG A 92 7.17 1.97 8.43
C ARG A 92 7.45 1.85 6.94
N GLN A 93 8.61 1.27 6.57
CA GLN A 93 8.97 1.03 5.18
C GLN A 93 7.98 0.07 4.50
N GLN A 94 7.49 -0.94 5.22
CA GLN A 94 6.46 -1.86 4.77
C GLN A 94 5.18 -1.12 4.38
N HIS A 95 4.63 -0.28 5.26
CA HIS A 95 3.36 0.40 4.98
C HIS A 95 3.47 1.30 3.74
N THR A 96 4.57 2.05 3.63
CA THR A 96 4.84 2.89 2.44
C THR A 96 4.99 2.05 1.17
N LEU A 97 5.81 0.99 1.20
CA LEU A 97 6.09 0.19 0.01
C LEU A 97 4.86 -0.58 -0.47
N VAL A 98 4.10 -1.20 0.44
CA VAL A 98 2.87 -1.92 0.10
C VAL A 98 1.85 -0.98 -0.54
N GLY A 99 1.64 0.22 0.02
CA GLY A 99 0.72 1.20 -0.55
C GLY A 99 1.15 1.67 -1.96
N VAL A 100 2.45 1.90 -2.17
CA VAL A 100 3.00 2.26 -3.49
C VAL A 100 2.78 1.14 -4.51
N LEU A 101 3.12 -0.10 -4.17
CA LEU A 101 3.01 -1.23 -5.08
C LEU A 101 1.55 -1.60 -5.41
N SER A 102 0.66 -1.49 -4.42
CA SER A 102 -0.78 -1.67 -4.61
C SER A 102 -1.35 -0.66 -5.62
N ARG A 103 -0.99 0.63 -5.49
CA ARG A 103 -1.38 1.66 -6.45
C ARG A 103 -0.74 1.43 -7.82
N GLN A 104 0.52 1.03 -7.88
CA GLN A 104 1.21 0.71 -9.13
C GLN A 104 0.52 -0.45 -9.87
N ALA A 105 0.13 -1.51 -9.16
CA ALA A 105 -0.64 -2.61 -9.76
C ALA A 105 -1.97 -2.13 -10.33
N ARG A 106 -2.65 -1.19 -9.66
CA ARG A 106 -3.88 -0.57 -10.19
C ARG A 106 -3.62 0.27 -11.44
N THR A 107 -2.55 1.06 -11.47
CA THR A 107 -2.13 1.84 -12.64
C THR A 107 -1.82 0.92 -13.83
N LEU A 108 -0.99 -0.10 -13.62
CA LEU A 108 -0.65 -1.08 -14.66
C LEU A 108 -1.88 -1.79 -15.21
N ALA A 109 -2.84 -2.15 -14.35
CA ALA A 109 -4.10 -2.75 -14.79
C ALA A 109 -4.93 -1.79 -15.65
N ALA A 110 -4.96 -0.49 -15.30
CA ALA A 110 -5.64 0.53 -16.08
C ALA A 110 -4.95 0.78 -17.44
N GLU A 111 -3.61 0.82 -17.48
CA GLU A 111 -2.81 0.93 -18.71
C GLU A 111 -3.03 -0.27 -19.64
N ALA A 112 -3.24 -1.46 -19.07
CA ALA A 112 -3.62 -2.66 -19.79
C ALA A 112 -5.11 -2.69 -20.23
N GLY A 113 -5.86 -1.60 -20.01
CA GLY A 113 -7.26 -1.44 -20.43
C GLY A 113 -8.30 -2.06 -19.48
N HIS A 114 -7.87 -2.52 -18.30
CA HIS A 114 -8.72 -3.22 -17.33
C HIS A 114 -8.60 -2.58 -15.94
N PRO A 115 -9.17 -1.37 -15.74
CA PRO A 115 -9.08 -0.68 -14.45
C PRO A 115 -9.72 -1.51 -13.34
N ILE A 116 -9.04 -1.60 -12.20
CA ILE A 116 -9.52 -2.33 -11.02
C ILE A 116 -10.07 -1.38 -9.96
N GLY A 117 -11.15 -1.80 -9.29
CA GLY A 117 -11.75 -1.08 -8.17
C GLY A 117 -11.05 -1.35 -6.85
N GLU A 118 -11.41 -0.60 -5.81
CA GLU A 118 -10.76 -0.65 -4.50
C GLU A 118 -10.77 -2.04 -3.85
N ALA A 119 -11.83 -2.83 -4.05
CA ALA A 119 -11.92 -4.17 -3.47
C ALA A 119 -10.83 -5.10 -4.01
N ALA A 120 -10.46 -4.97 -5.29
CA ALA A 120 -9.36 -5.71 -5.88
C ALA A 120 -8.01 -5.16 -5.41
N GLN A 121 -7.88 -3.85 -5.27
CA GLN A 121 -6.69 -3.20 -4.72
C GLN A 121 -6.40 -3.67 -3.28
N ARG A 122 -7.41 -3.72 -2.40
CA ARG A 122 -7.26 -4.24 -1.03
C ARG A 122 -6.79 -5.70 -0.99
N LYS A 123 -7.24 -6.54 -1.93
CA LYS A 123 -6.76 -7.93 -2.05
C LYS A 123 -5.30 -8.02 -2.49
N ILE A 124 -4.86 -7.09 -3.34
CA ILE A 124 -3.44 -6.97 -3.71
C ILE A 124 -2.63 -6.58 -2.47
N GLU A 125 -3.08 -5.59 -1.70
CA GLU A 125 -2.41 -5.21 -0.44
C GLU A 125 -2.31 -6.39 0.52
N GLN A 126 -3.37 -7.16 0.71
CA GLN A 126 -3.36 -8.36 1.53
C GLN A 126 -2.36 -9.41 1.03
N THR A 127 -2.26 -9.59 -0.30
CA THR A 127 -1.26 -10.46 -0.94
C THR A 127 0.16 -9.98 -0.61
N LEU A 128 0.43 -8.68 -0.76
CA LEU A 128 1.75 -8.10 -0.48
C LEU A 128 2.12 -8.19 1.01
N HIS A 129 1.16 -8.04 1.92
CA HIS A 129 1.39 -8.28 3.35
C HIS A 129 1.75 -9.75 3.62
N THR A 130 1.07 -10.69 2.97
CA THR A 130 1.34 -12.13 3.11
C THR A 130 2.74 -12.48 2.59
N VAL A 131 3.17 -11.87 1.47
CA VAL A 131 4.53 -12.01 0.91
C VAL A 131 5.61 -11.55 1.90
N LEU A 132 5.35 -10.52 2.70
CA LEU A 132 6.31 -10.04 3.69
C LEU A 132 6.47 -11.02 4.86
N THR A 133 5.39 -11.70 5.26
CA THR A 133 5.38 -12.55 6.45
C THR A 133 5.75 -14.01 6.16
N ASP A 134 5.48 -14.52 4.95
CA ASP A 134 5.68 -15.92 4.58
C ASP A 134 6.67 -16.08 3.41
N PRO A 135 7.82 -16.77 3.61
CA PRO A 135 8.77 -17.09 2.55
C PRO A 135 8.17 -17.90 1.39
N ALA A 136 7.23 -18.82 1.65
CA ALA A 136 6.62 -19.63 0.59
C ALA A 136 5.71 -18.77 -0.29
N ALA A 137 4.86 -17.94 0.34
CA ALA A 137 4.05 -16.93 -0.34
C ALA A 137 4.90 -15.95 -1.17
N ALA A 138 6.08 -15.56 -0.66
CA ALA A 138 7.01 -14.72 -1.38
C ALA A 138 7.54 -15.35 -2.66
N GLN A 139 7.91 -16.64 -2.63
CA GLN A 139 8.34 -17.37 -3.83
C GLN A 139 7.19 -17.55 -4.82
N GLU A 140 5.99 -17.88 -4.33
CA GLU A 140 4.81 -18.04 -5.18
C GLU A 140 4.46 -16.73 -5.90
N TRP A 141 4.45 -15.61 -5.17
CA TRP A 141 4.21 -14.29 -5.77
C TRP A 141 5.31 -13.90 -6.77
N ALA A 142 6.59 -14.11 -6.41
CA ALA A 142 7.73 -13.80 -7.28
C ALA A 142 7.72 -14.61 -8.60
N SER A 143 7.05 -15.77 -8.64
CA SER A 143 6.85 -16.53 -9.87
C SER A 143 6.00 -15.80 -10.91
N GLY A 144 5.20 -14.81 -10.51
CA GLY A 144 4.33 -14.06 -11.41
C GLY A 144 3.22 -14.90 -12.04
N ARG A 145 2.82 -16.01 -11.37
CA ARG A 145 1.81 -16.98 -11.82
C ARG A 145 0.73 -17.25 -10.76
N LEU A 146 0.39 -16.26 -9.96
CA LEU A 146 -0.67 -16.39 -8.97
C LEU A 146 -2.03 -16.64 -9.63
N VAL A 147 -2.77 -17.60 -9.07
CA VAL A 147 -4.15 -17.90 -9.45
C VAL A 147 -5.14 -17.13 -8.59
N ASN A 148 -4.90 -17.04 -7.28
CA ASN A 148 -5.74 -16.33 -6.32
C ASN A 148 -4.91 -15.29 -5.56
N ALA A 149 -5.60 -14.31 -4.95
CA ALA A 149 -4.95 -13.46 -3.97
C ALA A 149 -4.46 -14.33 -2.80
N LEU A 150 -3.27 -14.03 -2.29
CA LEU A 150 -2.71 -14.73 -1.14
C LEU A 150 -3.37 -14.19 0.12
N VAL A 151 -3.81 -15.11 0.98
CA VAL A 151 -4.40 -14.80 2.28
C VAL A 151 -3.53 -15.50 3.32
N ALA A 152 -2.96 -14.71 4.23
CA ALA A 152 -2.24 -15.26 5.38
C ALA A 152 -3.16 -16.23 6.15
N PRO A 153 -2.66 -17.42 6.55
CA PRO A 153 -3.38 -18.28 7.47
C PRO A 153 -3.74 -17.48 8.73
N VAL A 154 -5.01 -17.49 9.11
CA VAL A 154 -5.48 -16.94 10.37
C VAL A 154 -4.75 -17.63 11.53
N GLY A 155 -3.70 -16.99 12.05
CA GLY A 155 -2.82 -17.60 13.06
C GLY A 155 -1.66 -16.74 13.56
N PHE A 156 -1.44 -15.54 13.00
CA PHE A 156 -0.50 -14.55 13.54
C PHE A 156 -1.27 -13.29 13.98
N THR A 157 -2.16 -13.46 14.96
CA THR A 157 -2.55 -12.34 15.81
C THR A 157 -1.38 -12.07 16.74
N ALA A 158 -0.85 -10.84 16.68
CA ALA A 158 0.06 -10.34 17.68
C ALA A 158 -0.61 -10.48 19.06
N ALA A 159 -0.19 -11.50 19.80
CA ALA A 159 -0.55 -11.67 21.19
C ALA A 159 0.14 -10.58 22.05
N ALA A 160 -0.56 -10.23 23.13
CA ALA A 160 -0.10 -9.50 24.31
C ALA A 160 -0.14 -7.97 24.29
N VAL A 161 -1.35 -7.43 24.51
CA VAL A 161 -1.75 -6.49 25.60
C VAL A 161 -3.27 -6.36 25.51
N ALA A 162 -4.12 -6.61 26.51
CA ALA A 162 -3.97 -6.54 27.94
C ALA A 162 -4.76 -7.66 28.62
N ASP A 163 -4.08 -8.30 29.57
CA ASP A 163 -4.67 -9.10 30.63
C ASP A 163 -5.36 -8.14 31.62
N VAL A 164 -6.68 -8.24 31.75
CA VAL A 164 -7.45 -7.51 32.77
C VAL A 164 -8.00 -8.56 33.74
N PRO A 165 -7.43 -8.71 34.94
CA PRO A 165 -8.00 -9.59 35.93
C PRO A 165 -9.26 -8.95 36.52
N VAL A 166 -10.42 -9.44 36.11
CA VAL A 166 -11.69 -9.22 36.81
C VAL A 166 -11.66 -10.00 38.12
N ARG A 167 -11.58 -9.29 39.25
CA ARG A 167 -11.76 -9.85 40.59
C ARG A 167 -13.23 -10.25 40.81
N PRO A 168 -13.54 -11.49 41.21
CA PRO A 168 -14.85 -11.82 41.77
C PRO A 168 -14.90 -11.45 43.25
N ALA A 169 -16.01 -10.84 43.66
CA ALA A 169 -16.34 -10.55 45.05
C ALA A 169 -16.47 -11.85 45.86
N LEU A 170 -15.77 -11.90 47.00
CA LEU A 170 -15.95 -12.96 47.98
C LEU A 170 -17.14 -12.63 48.89
N THR A 171 -18.06 -13.58 48.91
CA THR A 171 -19.25 -13.66 49.75
C THR A 171 -18.90 -13.94 51.21
N ALA A 172 -19.77 -13.43 52.08
CA ALA A 172 -19.80 -13.70 53.51
C ALA A 172 -19.89 -15.21 53.82
N HIS A 173 -19.42 -15.60 55.01
CA HIS A 173 -20.08 -16.46 56.01
C HIS A 173 -19.08 -16.79 57.14
N SER A 174 -19.36 -16.36 58.38
CA SER A 174 -19.12 -17.18 59.57
C SER A 174 -19.80 -16.56 60.80
N ALA A 175 -20.80 -17.28 61.31
CA ALA A 175 -21.39 -17.05 62.61
C ALA A 175 -20.82 -18.10 63.58
N ARG A 176 -20.32 -17.68 64.75
CA ARG A 176 -20.54 -18.47 65.99
C ARG A 176 -20.36 -17.65 67.27
N ARG A 177 -21.42 -17.71 68.08
CA ARG A 177 -21.57 -17.29 69.48
C ARG A 177 -20.45 -17.77 70.41
N ARG A 178 -20.20 -17.00 71.49
CA ARG A 178 -20.18 -17.49 72.88
C ARG A 178 -20.48 -16.38 73.90
N LYS A 179 -21.08 -16.80 75.01
CA LYS A 179 -21.79 -16.04 76.05
C LYS A 179 -20.87 -15.43 77.13
N THR A 180 -21.41 -14.41 77.79
CA THR A 180 -21.01 -13.62 78.99
C THR A 180 -20.84 -14.44 80.29
N PRO A 181 -20.23 -13.89 81.37
CA PRO A 181 -20.96 -13.18 82.45
C PRO A 181 -20.22 -11.95 83.10
N PRO A 182 -20.85 -11.22 84.04
CA PRO A 182 -20.61 -9.79 84.31
C PRO A 182 -19.89 -9.47 85.65
N GLY A 183 -19.44 -8.22 85.81
CA GLY A 183 -18.95 -7.63 87.06
C GLY A 183 -18.51 -6.16 86.88
N PRO A 184 -18.55 -5.30 87.91
CA PRO A 184 -19.25 -4.01 87.83
C PRO A 184 -18.39 -2.74 87.71
N ASP A 185 -19.10 -1.64 87.48
CA ASP A 185 -18.73 -0.23 87.29
C ASP A 185 -17.53 0.31 88.09
N LEU A 186 -16.65 1.05 87.39
CA LEU A 186 -16.01 2.27 87.91
C LEU A 186 -15.81 3.31 86.78
N HIS A 187 -16.53 4.43 86.93
CA HIS A 187 -16.24 5.81 86.50
C HIS A 187 -15.56 6.12 85.14
N VAL A 188 -16.42 6.53 84.20
CA VAL A 188 -16.42 7.81 83.46
C VAL A 188 -15.08 8.57 83.31
N ILE A 189 -14.50 8.47 82.11
CA ILE A 189 -14.07 9.65 81.31
C ILE A 189 -14.48 9.39 79.85
N SER A 190 -15.34 10.24 79.29
CA SER A 190 -16.03 10.10 77.99
C SER A 190 -15.12 9.76 76.78
N PRO A 191 -15.30 8.61 76.09
CA PRO A 191 -14.58 8.27 74.85
C PRO A 191 -15.37 8.57 73.55
N LYS A 192 -16.61 9.08 73.65
CA LYS A 192 -17.51 9.28 72.50
C LYS A 192 -17.03 10.40 71.56
N THR A 193 -16.52 11.49 72.12
CA THR A 193 -15.99 12.65 71.38
C THR A 193 -14.70 12.32 70.61
N ALA A 194 -13.84 11.46 71.15
CA ALA A 194 -12.60 11.06 70.49
C ALA A 194 -12.85 10.17 69.25
N ARG A 195 -13.89 9.33 69.29
CA ARG A 195 -14.27 8.46 68.16
C ARG A 195 -14.96 9.24 67.05
N GLU A 196 -15.84 10.18 67.39
CA GLU A 196 -16.51 11.08 66.43
C GLU A 196 -15.49 11.97 65.71
N LYS A 197 -14.55 12.57 66.46
CA LYS A 197 -13.47 13.39 65.88
C LYS A 197 -12.56 12.60 64.91
N ARG A 198 -12.22 11.35 65.26
CA ARG A 198 -11.47 10.45 64.35
C ARG A 198 -12.23 10.14 63.06
N LEU A 199 -13.55 9.99 63.12
CA LEU A 199 -14.38 9.73 61.94
C LEU A 199 -14.48 10.97 61.05
N GLU A 200 -14.60 12.16 61.63
CA GLU A 200 -14.57 13.44 60.90
C GLU A 200 -13.21 13.68 60.23
N ASP A 201 -12.11 13.42 60.95
CA ASP A 201 -10.76 13.52 60.39
C ASP A 201 -10.53 12.54 59.23
N ASP A 202 -11.02 11.29 59.35
CA ASP A 202 -10.95 10.29 58.28
C ASP A 202 -11.80 10.69 57.07
N ARG A 203 -13.01 11.21 57.28
CA ARG A 203 -13.86 11.77 56.21
C ARG A 203 -13.19 12.95 55.52
N ARG A 204 -12.59 13.88 56.28
CA ARG A 204 -11.88 15.02 55.73
C ARG A 204 -10.67 14.59 54.91
N ARG A 205 -9.92 13.59 55.38
CA ARG A 205 -8.81 12.99 54.62
C ARG A 205 -9.28 12.34 53.32
N LYS A 206 -10.36 11.56 53.37
CA LYS A 206 -10.96 10.92 52.19
C LYS A 206 -11.46 11.94 51.18
N LEU A 207 -12.13 13.00 51.62
CA LEU A 207 -12.57 14.10 50.75
C LEU A 207 -11.37 14.84 50.13
N ALA A 208 -10.34 15.15 50.92
CA ALA A 208 -9.12 15.77 50.40
C ALA A 208 -8.39 14.88 49.39
N GLN A 209 -8.36 13.57 49.61
CA GLN A 209 -7.80 12.62 48.66
C GLN A 209 -8.63 12.55 47.37
N ALA A 210 -9.96 12.42 47.48
CA ALA A 210 -10.85 12.38 46.33
C ALA A 210 -10.76 13.66 45.48
N ASN A 211 -10.65 14.84 46.12
CA ASN A 211 -10.46 16.10 45.39
C ASN A 211 -9.12 16.14 44.64
N ARG A 212 -8.02 15.68 45.26
CA ARG A 212 -6.72 15.60 44.56
C ARG A 212 -6.76 14.63 43.39
N GLU A 213 -7.43 13.49 43.54
CA GLU A 213 -7.60 12.52 42.47
C GLU A 213 -8.45 13.10 41.32
N ALA A 214 -9.53 13.83 41.64
CA ALA A 214 -10.35 14.52 40.65
C ALA A 214 -9.57 15.61 39.90
N GLU A 215 -8.82 16.46 40.61
CA GLU A 215 -7.97 17.50 40.01
C GLU A 215 -6.89 16.88 39.10
N ALA A 216 -6.25 15.79 39.54
CA ALA A 216 -5.27 15.08 38.72
C ALA A 216 -5.90 14.47 37.46
N ALA A 217 -7.10 13.89 37.58
CA ALA A 217 -7.85 13.34 36.45
C ALA A 217 -8.26 14.43 35.45
N GLU A 218 -8.73 15.58 35.93
CA GLU A 218 -9.07 16.73 35.08
C GLU A 218 -7.84 17.27 34.34
N GLN A 219 -6.69 17.41 35.02
CA GLN A 219 -5.45 17.83 34.38
C GLN A 219 -4.98 16.83 33.32
N HIS A 220 -5.13 15.53 33.60
CA HIS A 220 -4.81 14.49 32.61
C HIS A 220 -5.74 14.59 31.39
N ALA A 221 -7.06 14.75 31.61
CA ALA A 221 -8.04 14.90 30.54
C ALA A 221 -7.74 16.14 29.68
N ARG A 222 -7.44 17.29 30.29
CA ARG A 222 -7.04 18.52 29.58
C ARG A 222 -5.81 18.31 28.71
N ARG A 223 -4.75 17.67 29.24
CA ARG A 223 -3.55 17.36 28.45
C ARG A 223 -3.84 16.46 27.26
N ARG A 224 -4.68 15.43 27.45
CA ARG A 224 -5.10 14.53 26.36
C ARG A 224 -5.92 15.25 25.30
N GLU A 225 -6.80 16.15 25.71
CA GLU A 225 -7.59 16.98 24.79
C GLU A 225 -6.69 17.93 23.98
N GLU A 226 -5.74 18.59 24.63
CA GLU A 226 -4.76 19.45 23.93
C GLU A 226 -3.87 18.63 22.95
N GLU A 227 -3.44 17.42 23.35
CA GLU A 227 -2.73 16.49 22.46
C GLU A 227 -3.59 16.10 21.25
N HIS A 228 -4.87 15.80 21.47
CA HIS A 228 -5.82 15.45 20.42
C HIS A 228 -6.04 16.62 19.44
N GLN A 229 -6.27 17.82 19.95
CA GLN A 229 -6.47 19.03 19.12
C GLN A 229 -5.23 19.35 18.28
N LYS A 230 -4.03 19.20 18.84
CA LYS A 230 -2.79 19.34 18.07
C LYS A 230 -2.67 18.30 16.97
N ALA A 231 -2.98 17.04 17.29
CA ALA A 231 -2.96 15.97 16.29
C ALA A 231 -4.00 16.20 15.18
N GLN A 232 -5.18 16.71 15.50
CA GLN A 232 -6.20 17.09 14.49
C GLN A 232 -5.70 18.23 13.59
N ALA A 233 -5.13 19.29 14.17
CA ALA A 233 -4.55 20.38 13.39
C ALA A 233 -3.37 19.91 12.50
N ASP A 234 -2.60 18.92 12.93
CA ASP A 234 -1.54 18.31 12.13
C ASP A 234 -2.12 17.54 10.94
N VAL A 235 -3.22 16.80 11.14
CA VAL A 235 -3.95 16.09 10.08
C VAL A 235 -4.50 17.06 9.05
N GLU A 236 -5.22 18.11 9.49
CA GLU A 236 -5.79 19.12 8.58
C GLU A 236 -4.71 19.81 7.74
N ARG A 237 -3.55 20.15 8.34
CA ARG A 237 -2.42 20.72 7.61
C ARG A 237 -1.82 19.74 6.59
N ALA A 238 -1.73 18.46 6.94
CA ALA A 238 -1.23 17.44 6.03
C ALA A 238 -2.19 17.20 4.86
N GLU A 239 -3.50 17.18 5.12
CA GLU A 239 -4.54 17.06 4.09
C GLU A 239 -4.55 18.24 3.13
N ALA A 240 -4.45 19.48 3.65
CA ALA A 240 -4.33 20.68 2.82
C ALA A 240 -3.06 20.64 1.93
N SER A 241 -1.93 20.22 2.50
CA SER A 241 -0.67 20.09 1.75
C SER A 241 -0.76 19.02 0.66
N LEU A 242 -1.45 17.90 0.93
CA LEU A 242 -1.68 16.86 -0.05
C LEU A 242 -2.54 17.37 -1.21
N HIS A 243 -3.63 18.06 -0.90
CA HIS A 243 -4.53 18.62 -1.90
C HIS A 243 -3.81 19.61 -2.83
N GLU A 244 -2.99 20.52 -2.27
CA GLU A 244 -2.18 21.45 -3.06
C GLU A 244 -1.21 20.72 -4.01
N LEU A 245 -0.56 19.65 -3.53
CA LEU A 245 0.34 18.84 -4.36
C LEU A 245 -0.40 18.10 -5.48
N GLU A 246 -1.61 17.60 -5.24
CA GLU A 246 -2.44 16.93 -6.24
C GLU A 246 -2.94 17.90 -7.33
N GLU A 247 -3.36 19.11 -6.94
CA GLU A 247 -3.72 20.16 -7.88
C GLU A 247 -2.52 20.56 -8.76
N ARG A 248 -1.34 20.72 -8.13
CA ARG A 248 -0.11 21.05 -8.85
C ARG A 248 0.32 19.95 -9.80
N ALA A 249 0.18 18.69 -9.41
CA ALA A 249 0.46 17.54 -10.28
C ALA A 249 -0.48 17.52 -11.50
N THR A 250 -1.76 17.81 -11.29
CA THR A 250 -2.76 17.88 -12.37
C THR A 250 -2.45 19.00 -13.36
N GLU A 251 -2.08 20.18 -12.87
CA GLU A 251 -1.68 21.29 -13.73
C GLU A 251 -0.41 20.99 -14.52
N LEU A 252 0.61 20.40 -13.89
CA LEU A 252 1.83 19.97 -14.59
C LEU A 252 1.53 18.91 -15.67
N ALA A 253 0.63 17.97 -15.41
CA ALA A 253 0.21 16.97 -16.39
C ALA A 253 -0.48 17.63 -17.60
N ARG A 254 -1.34 18.63 -17.37
CA ARG A 254 -1.98 19.42 -18.44
C ARG A 254 -0.95 20.18 -19.27
N GLN A 255 0.04 20.80 -18.64
CA GLN A 255 1.13 21.51 -19.33
C GLN A 255 1.99 20.57 -20.17
N LEU A 256 2.33 19.39 -19.64
CA LEU A 256 3.07 18.36 -20.38
C LEU A 256 2.30 17.89 -21.61
N HIS A 257 1.00 17.66 -21.48
CA HIS A 257 0.14 17.27 -22.59
C HIS A 257 0.08 18.35 -23.68
N ALA A 258 -0.16 19.61 -23.30
CA ALA A 258 -0.17 20.74 -24.24
C ALA A 258 1.17 20.89 -24.98
N THR A 259 2.28 20.75 -24.27
CA THR A 259 3.63 20.82 -24.84
C THR A 259 3.89 19.66 -25.80
N ALA A 260 3.44 18.45 -25.47
CA ALA A 260 3.56 17.27 -26.32
C ALA A 260 2.80 17.43 -27.64
N GLU A 261 1.58 17.99 -27.59
CA GLU A 261 0.77 18.29 -28.78
C GLU A 261 1.40 19.38 -29.65
N LEU A 262 1.93 20.45 -29.04
CA LEU A 262 2.68 21.47 -29.78
C LEU A 262 3.90 20.87 -30.48
N ARG A 263 4.69 20.05 -29.78
CA ARG A 263 5.84 19.33 -30.34
C ARG A 263 5.43 18.45 -31.53
N ARG A 264 4.30 17.74 -31.44
CA ARG A 264 3.77 16.91 -32.54
C ARG A 264 3.45 17.76 -33.76
N ARG A 265 2.75 18.89 -33.59
CA ARG A 265 2.40 19.81 -34.68
C ARG A 265 3.64 20.36 -35.38
N VAL A 266 4.59 20.90 -34.60
CA VAL A 266 5.84 21.46 -35.13
C VAL A 266 6.65 20.41 -35.89
N ARG A 267 6.67 19.15 -35.42
CA ARG A 267 7.35 18.06 -36.12
C ARG A 267 6.71 17.77 -37.48
N THR A 268 5.39 17.69 -37.54
CA THR A 268 4.65 17.52 -38.80
C THR A 268 4.92 18.69 -39.76
N GLU A 269 4.92 19.93 -39.27
CA GLU A 269 5.25 21.11 -40.08
C GLU A 269 6.68 21.07 -40.62
N LEU A 270 7.64 20.68 -39.78
CA LEU A 270 9.04 20.51 -40.18
C LEU A 270 9.19 19.43 -41.27
N ASP A 271 8.54 18.29 -41.10
CA ASP A 271 8.61 17.19 -42.07
C ASP A 271 7.96 17.60 -43.41
N ASN A 272 6.83 18.32 -43.37
CA ASN A 272 6.21 18.89 -44.56
C ASN A 272 7.11 19.94 -45.24
N ALA A 273 7.76 20.81 -44.47
CA ALA A 273 8.68 21.81 -45.00
C ALA A 273 9.91 21.16 -45.66
N ARG A 274 10.48 20.12 -45.03
CA ARG A 274 11.57 19.31 -45.59
C ARG A 274 11.15 18.61 -46.88
N HIS A 275 9.95 18.05 -46.91
CA HIS A 275 9.42 17.40 -48.11
C HIS A 275 9.27 18.40 -49.26
N ARG A 276 8.66 19.57 -49.02
CA ARG A 276 8.55 20.65 -50.01
C ARG A 276 9.91 21.11 -50.51
N ALA A 277 10.87 21.34 -49.61
CA ALA A 277 12.23 21.75 -49.99
C ALA A 277 12.92 20.70 -50.88
N THR A 278 12.72 19.41 -50.58
CA THR A 278 13.26 18.31 -51.38
C THR A 278 12.62 18.26 -52.76
N GLN A 279 11.31 18.48 -52.87
CA GLN A 279 10.57 18.49 -54.13
C GLN A 279 10.90 19.69 -55.02
N THR A 280 11.11 20.88 -54.45
CA THR A 280 11.40 22.10 -55.23
C THR A 280 12.88 22.23 -55.63
N ALA A 281 13.79 21.56 -54.92
CA ALA A 281 15.22 21.65 -55.18
C ALA A 281 15.65 21.26 -56.62
N PRO A 282 15.12 20.19 -57.25
CA PRO A 282 15.44 19.88 -58.65
C PRO A 282 15.01 20.96 -59.63
N ALA A 283 13.79 21.48 -59.48
CA ALA A 283 13.26 22.54 -60.35
C ALA A 283 14.07 23.83 -60.22
N ALA A 284 14.42 24.24 -58.99
CA ALA A 284 15.29 25.38 -58.75
C ALA A 284 16.69 25.19 -59.36
N ARG A 285 17.29 24.00 -59.22
CA ARG A 285 18.58 23.68 -59.86
C ARG A 285 18.50 23.75 -61.38
N HIS A 286 17.42 23.23 -61.97
CA HIS A 286 17.21 23.27 -63.42
C HIS A 286 17.07 24.71 -63.92
N ALA A 287 16.20 25.52 -63.29
CA ALA A 287 16.03 26.92 -63.62
C ALA A 287 17.34 27.72 -63.53
N ARG A 288 18.14 27.48 -62.48
CA ARG A 288 19.47 28.11 -62.32
C ARG A 288 20.43 27.74 -63.45
N ARG A 289 20.49 26.46 -63.83
CA ARG A 289 21.33 26.00 -64.96
C ARG A 289 20.88 26.61 -66.29
N ALA A 290 19.58 26.69 -66.54
CA ALA A 290 19.02 27.32 -67.73
C ALA A 290 19.39 28.81 -67.81
N ALA A 291 19.24 29.55 -66.70
CA ALA A 291 19.64 30.96 -66.62
C ALA A 291 21.14 31.16 -66.88
N GLN A 292 22.01 30.35 -66.27
CA GLN A 292 23.46 30.39 -66.52
C GLN A 292 23.81 30.12 -67.98
N THR A 293 23.11 29.17 -68.62
CA THR A 293 23.33 28.86 -70.04
C THR A 293 22.90 30.01 -70.95
N ALA A 294 21.79 30.68 -70.63
CA ALA A 294 21.32 31.85 -71.36
C ALA A 294 22.28 33.05 -71.23
N LEU A 295 22.79 33.31 -70.02
CA LEU A 295 23.81 34.35 -69.78
C LEU A 295 25.10 34.07 -70.57
N ALA A 296 25.63 32.84 -70.49
CA ALA A 296 26.82 32.46 -71.24
C ALA A 296 26.64 32.55 -72.77
N ARG A 297 25.39 32.46 -73.27
CA ARG A 297 25.09 32.67 -74.69
C ARG A 297 25.08 34.16 -75.06
N LEU A 298 24.57 35.02 -74.19
CA LEU A 298 24.61 36.48 -74.39
C LEU A 298 26.05 36.99 -74.45
N GLU A 299 26.90 36.58 -73.50
CA GLU A 299 28.32 36.98 -73.46
C GLU A 299 29.08 36.60 -74.75
N ARG A 300 28.75 35.46 -75.37
CA ARG A 300 29.34 35.03 -76.64
C ARG A 300 28.86 35.81 -77.86
N LEU A 301 27.71 36.48 -77.76
CA LEU A 301 27.16 37.30 -78.85
C LEU A 301 27.65 38.76 -78.75
N GLU A 302 28.09 39.18 -77.57
CA GLU A 302 28.65 40.51 -77.31
C GLU A 302 30.18 40.59 -77.55
N THR A 303 30.84 39.44 -77.76
CA THR A 303 32.28 39.32 -78.07
C THR A 303 32.51 39.04 -79.56
#